data_AF-A0A528CBW1-F1
#
_entry.id   AF-A0A528CBW1-F1
#
_cell.length_a   1.000
_cell.length_b   1.000
_cell.length_c   1.000
_cell.angle_alpha   90.00
_cell.angle_beta   90.00
_cell.angle_gamma   90.00
#
_symmetry.space_group_name_H-M   'P 1'
#
loop_
_entity.id
_entity.type
_entity.pdbx_description
1 polymer ?
#
loop_
_entity_poly.entity_id
_entity_poly.type
_entity_poly.pdbx_seq_one_letter_code
_entity_poly.pdbx_strand_id
1 'polypeptide(L)'
;MTFNGWIQILVYCGIVVLLVKPLGGYMYRVFSGDRTFLSPILHPVERSLYRISGTSEREEQHWTTYAAALLFFNLAGFLVLYVLQRLQGSLPYNPAGMTAVEPGLAFNTAASFMTNTNWQNYGGESTMSYLVQMAGLTVQNFLSAATGVAIAIALIRGFTKLSGKSIGNFWVDMTRCTLYLLLPLYIVLTLVYVYLGIP
;
A
#
# COMPACT_ATOMS: atom_id res chain seq x y z
N MET A 1 21.03 4.06 -30.33
CA MET A 1 19.84 4.77 -29.80
C MET A 1 19.14 5.48 -30.95
N THR A 2 17.86 5.20 -31.20
CA THR A 2 17.09 5.82 -32.29
C THR A 2 16.50 7.17 -31.87
N PHE A 3 16.17 8.03 -32.83
CA PHE A 3 15.50 9.32 -32.55
C PHE A 3 14.17 9.13 -31.79
N ASN A 4 13.41 8.10 -32.15
CA ASN A 4 12.18 7.70 -31.44
C ASN A 4 12.46 7.36 -29.96
N GLY A 5 13.52 6.59 -29.67
CA GLY A 5 13.89 6.26 -28.29
C GLY A 5 14.19 7.50 -27.44
N TRP A 6 14.88 8.50 -28.00
CA TRP A 6 15.11 9.77 -27.31
C TRP A 6 13.81 10.54 -27.02
N ILE A 7 12.89 10.59 -27.98
CA ILE A 7 11.58 11.23 -27.80
C ILE A 7 10.80 10.54 -26.68
N GLN A 8 10.75 9.20 -26.66
CA GLN A 8 10.06 8.43 -25.63
C GLN A 8 10.59 8.74 -24.22
N ILE A 9 11.92 8.80 -24.06
CA ILE A 9 12.55 9.16 -22.78
C ILE A 9 12.16 10.57 -22.36
N LEU A 10 12.26 11.55 -23.26
CA LEU A 10 11.94 12.95 -22.96
C LEU A 10 10.46 13.13 -22.60
N VAL A 11 9.56 12.48 -23.33
CA VAL A 11 8.12 12.51 -23.04
C VAL A 11 7.83 11.88 -21.67
N TYR A 12 8.41 10.71 -21.38
CA TYR A 12 8.25 10.05 -20.09
C TYR A 12 8.74 10.93 -18.92
N CYS A 13 9.99 11.43 -19.00
CA CYS A 13 10.55 12.30 -17.97
C CYS A 13 9.74 13.60 -17.82
N GLY A 14 9.30 14.18 -18.94
CA GLY A 14 8.45 15.37 -18.95
C GLY A 14 7.14 15.14 -18.19
N ILE A 15 6.44 14.03 -18.46
CA ILE A 15 5.21 13.65 -17.76
C ILE A 15 5.48 13.48 -16.26
N VAL A 16 6.53 12.75 -15.87
CA VAL A 16 6.87 12.53 -14.46
C VAL A 16 7.09 13.87 -13.74
N VAL A 17 7.91 14.76 -14.30
CA VAL A 17 8.21 16.08 -13.70
C VAL A 17 6.94 16.94 -13.58
N LEU A 18 6.08 16.93 -14.60
CA LEU A 18 4.81 17.66 -14.56
C LEU A 18 3.88 17.16 -13.45
N LEU A 19 3.92 15.87 -13.11
CA LEU A 19 3.11 15.28 -12.05
C LEU A 19 3.65 15.51 -10.63
N VAL A 20 4.94 15.83 -10.47
CA VAL A 20 5.56 16.03 -9.14
C VAL A 20 4.83 17.08 -8.32
N LYS A 21 4.61 18.28 -8.88
CA LYS A 21 3.99 19.39 -8.15
C LYS A 21 2.52 19.15 -7.77
N PRO A 22 1.63 18.73 -8.67
CA PRO A 22 0.23 18.49 -8.31
C PRO A 22 0.10 17.34 -7.31
N LEU A 23 0.80 16.21 -7.53
CA LEU A 23 0.71 15.06 -6.65
C LEU A 23 1.38 15.34 -5.29
N GLY A 24 2.58 15.92 -5.30
CA GLY A 24 3.30 16.28 -4.08
C GLY A 24 2.53 17.30 -3.23
N GLY A 25 1.92 18.31 -3.86
CA GLY A 25 1.07 19.27 -3.16
C GLY A 25 -0.20 18.64 -2.57
N TYR A 26 -0.79 17.67 -3.26
CA TYR A 26 -1.90 16.88 -2.72
C TYR A 26 -1.46 16.02 -1.54
N MET A 27 -0.36 15.27 -1.67
CA MET A 27 0.20 14.44 -0.59
C MET A 27 0.53 15.29 0.63
N TYR A 28 1.13 16.46 0.45
CA TYR A 28 1.39 17.40 1.55
C TYR A 28 0.12 17.72 2.34
N ARG A 29 -0.98 18.08 1.64
CA ARG A 29 -2.27 18.37 2.31
C ARG A 29 -2.82 17.16 3.05
N VAL A 30 -2.78 15.97 2.42
CA VAL A 30 -3.23 14.71 3.04
C VAL A 30 -2.46 14.43 4.34
N PHE A 31 -1.13 14.44 4.29
CA PHE A 31 -0.31 14.08 5.45
C PHE A 31 -0.20 15.19 6.51
N SER A 32 -0.50 16.44 6.16
CA SER A 32 -0.67 17.55 7.11
C SER A 32 -2.06 17.55 7.79
N GLY A 33 -3.01 16.76 7.29
CA GLY A 33 -4.39 16.74 7.80
C GLY A 33 -5.25 17.90 7.31
N ASP A 34 -4.85 18.57 6.22
CA ASP A 34 -5.64 19.60 5.58
C ASP A 34 -6.85 19.00 4.87
N ARG A 35 -7.91 19.81 4.69
CA ARG A 35 -9.07 19.38 3.89
C ARG A 35 -8.67 19.23 2.43
N THR A 36 -8.99 18.07 1.87
CA THR A 36 -8.85 17.75 0.45
C THR A 36 -10.22 17.65 -0.22
N PHE A 37 -10.24 17.54 -1.55
CA PHE A 37 -11.47 17.35 -2.31
C PHE A 37 -12.18 16.01 -1.96
N LEU A 38 -11.44 15.00 -1.49
CA LEU A 38 -12.00 13.71 -1.05
C LEU A 38 -12.46 13.71 0.41
N SER A 39 -12.05 14.70 1.20
CA SER A 39 -12.36 14.76 2.63
C SER A 39 -13.86 14.67 2.96
N PRO A 40 -14.80 15.29 2.22
CA PRO A 40 -16.23 15.16 2.53
C PRO A 40 -16.73 13.71 2.54
N ILE A 41 -16.14 12.84 1.72
CA ILE A 41 -16.55 11.45 1.56
C ILE A 41 -15.71 10.52 2.44
N LEU A 42 -14.39 10.72 2.47
CA LEU A 42 -13.46 9.80 3.11
C LEU A 42 -13.25 10.07 4.61
N HIS A 43 -13.44 11.31 5.08
CA HIS A 43 -13.19 11.66 6.47
C HIS A 43 -14.09 10.91 7.48
N PRO A 44 -15.38 10.63 7.20
CA PRO A 44 -16.19 9.75 8.06
C PRO A 44 -15.63 8.32 8.15
N VAL A 45 -15.08 7.80 7.05
CA VAL A 45 -14.46 6.46 7.00
C VAL A 45 -13.15 6.46 7.77
N GLU A 46 -12.29 7.47 7.54
CA GLU A 46 -11.04 7.70 8.27
C GLU A 46 -11.28 7.74 9.78
N ARG A 47 -12.25 8.53 10.25
CA ARG A 47 -12.61 8.61 11.68
C ARG A 47 -13.13 7.30 12.25
N SER A 48 -13.90 6.55 11.46
CA SER A 48 -14.41 5.23 11.87
C SER A 48 -13.26 4.24 12.04
N LEU A 49 -12.31 4.22 11.10
CA LEU A 49 -11.10 3.39 11.20
C LEU A 49 -10.26 3.76 12.41
N TYR A 50 -10.04 5.05 12.67
CA TYR A 50 -9.34 5.51 13.87
C TYR A 50 -10.01 5.01 15.14
N ARG A 51 -11.33 5.16 15.25
CA ARG A 51 -12.09 4.70 16.41
C ARG A 51 -12.03 3.18 16.60
N ILE A 52 -12.08 2.39 15.53
CA ILE A 52 -11.97 0.92 15.59
C ILE A 52 -10.55 0.50 16.00
N SER A 53 -9.53 1.17 15.45
CA SER A 53 -8.13 0.91 15.81
C SER A 53 -7.73 1.46 17.18
N GLY A 54 -8.63 2.21 17.86
CA GLY A 54 -8.36 2.81 19.16
C GLY A 54 -7.30 3.92 19.13
N THR A 55 -7.10 4.57 17.98
CA THR A 55 -6.15 5.69 17.81
C THR A 55 -6.88 6.99 17.47
N SER A 56 -6.13 8.08 17.47
CA SER A 56 -6.62 9.42 17.14
C SER A 56 -5.60 10.18 16.30
N GLU A 57 -6.09 11.02 15.38
CA GLU A 57 -5.27 11.96 14.60
C GLU A 57 -4.46 12.94 15.47
N ARG A 58 -4.83 13.09 16.75
CA ARG A 58 -4.16 13.96 17.73
C ARG A 58 -3.03 13.25 18.50
N GLU A 59 -2.96 11.93 18.43
CA GLU A 59 -1.92 11.17 19.11
C GLU A 59 -0.64 11.22 18.31
N GLU A 60 0.43 11.67 18.95
CA GLU A 60 1.77 11.65 18.35
C GLU A 60 2.62 10.54 18.97
N GLN A 61 3.39 9.85 18.14
CA GLN A 61 4.27 8.75 18.51
C GLN A 61 5.72 9.19 18.50
N HIS A 62 6.47 8.75 19.52
CA HIS A 62 7.93 8.72 19.47
C HIS A 62 8.39 7.71 18.41
N TRP A 63 9.62 7.88 17.87
CA TRP A 63 10.11 7.04 16.78
C TRP A 63 10.11 5.54 17.09
N THR A 64 10.38 5.18 18.35
CA THR A 64 10.36 3.78 18.80
C THR A 64 8.98 3.17 18.72
N THR A 65 7.95 3.90 19.16
CA THR A 65 6.55 3.46 19.07
C THR A 65 6.10 3.35 17.61
N TYR A 66 6.49 4.32 16.77
CA TYR A 66 6.20 4.31 15.34
C TYR A 66 6.84 3.09 14.66
N ALA A 67 8.12 2.82 14.92
CA ALA A 67 8.85 1.68 14.38
C ALA A 67 8.25 0.35 14.86
N ALA A 68 7.89 0.25 16.14
CA ALA A 68 7.24 -0.95 16.67
C ALA A 68 5.88 -1.19 15.98
N ALA A 69 5.03 -0.16 15.86
CA ALA A 69 3.75 -0.26 15.18
C ALA A 69 3.90 -0.74 13.73
N LEU A 70 4.89 -0.19 13.01
CA LEU A 70 5.25 -0.60 11.66
C LEU A 70 5.64 -2.08 11.57
N LEU A 71 6.53 -2.54 12.46
CA LEU A 71 7.00 -3.93 12.47
C LEU A 71 5.87 -4.91 12.78
N PHE A 72 5.06 -4.62 13.79
CA PHE A 72 3.91 -5.46 14.14
C PHE A 72 2.86 -5.50 13.02
N PHE A 73 2.60 -4.37 12.36
CA PHE A 73 1.67 -4.31 11.24
C PHE A 73 2.13 -5.17 10.06
N ASN A 74 3.41 -5.08 9.69
CA ASN A 74 3.97 -5.89 8.62
C ASN A 74 4.02 -7.37 8.99
N LEU A 75 4.39 -7.72 10.22
CA LEU A 75 4.35 -9.10 10.71
C LEU A 75 2.93 -9.68 10.65
N ALA A 76 1.92 -8.92 11.07
CA ALA A 76 0.52 -9.34 10.99
C ALA A 76 0.11 -9.58 9.52
N GLY A 77 0.46 -8.66 8.62
CA GLY A 77 0.22 -8.82 7.19
C GLY A 77 0.87 -10.07 6.60
N PHE A 78 2.13 -10.32 6.95
CA PHE A 78 2.86 -11.53 6.57
C PHE A 78 2.15 -12.79 7.04
N LEU A 79 1.76 -12.86 8.32
CA LEU A 79 1.10 -14.02 8.89
C LEU A 79 -0.26 -14.27 8.22
N VAL A 80 -1.04 -13.22 7.98
CA VAL A 80 -2.34 -13.33 7.28
C VAL A 80 -2.14 -13.89 5.88
N LEU A 81 -1.20 -13.34 5.10
CA LEU A 81 -0.95 -13.82 3.73
C LEU A 81 -0.39 -15.26 3.73
N TYR A 82 0.48 -15.60 4.67
CA TYR A 82 1.00 -16.95 4.81
C TYR A 82 -0.13 -17.95 5.10
N VAL A 83 -0.98 -17.65 6.09
CA VAL A 83 -2.13 -18.51 6.46
C VAL A 83 -3.11 -18.65 5.30
N LEU A 84 -3.41 -17.56 4.59
CA LEU A 84 -4.34 -17.56 3.46
C LEU A 84 -3.85 -18.49 2.34
N GLN A 85 -2.55 -18.46 2.02
CA GLN A 85 -1.94 -19.38 1.05
C GLN A 85 -1.94 -20.84 1.53
N ARG A 86 -1.64 -21.08 2.81
CA ARG A 86 -1.63 -22.43 3.40
C ARG A 86 -3.01 -23.05 3.50
N LEU A 87 -4.06 -22.24 3.60
CA LEU A 87 -5.44 -22.68 3.67
C LEU A 87 -6.20 -22.53 2.34
N GLN A 88 -5.58 -22.06 1.26
CA GLN A 88 -6.32 -21.70 0.03
C GLN A 88 -7.18 -22.82 -0.54
N GLY A 89 -6.79 -24.08 -0.33
CA GLY A 89 -7.52 -25.25 -0.84
C GLY A 89 -8.91 -25.42 -0.25
N SER A 90 -9.17 -24.88 0.94
CA SER A 90 -10.49 -24.92 1.58
C SER A 90 -11.24 -23.58 1.53
N LEU A 91 -10.63 -22.55 0.94
CA LEU A 91 -11.21 -21.21 0.88
C LEU A 91 -12.08 -21.00 -0.37
N PRO A 92 -13.08 -20.08 -0.32
CA PRO A 92 -13.91 -19.75 -1.46
C PRO A 92 -13.11 -19.03 -2.56
N TYR A 93 -13.76 -18.76 -3.71
CA TYR A 93 -13.14 -18.15 -4.89
C TYR A 93 -11.92 -18.94 -5.40
N ASN A 94 -12.09 -20.25 -5.49
CA ASN A 94 -11.10 -21.18 -6.02
C ASN A 94 -11.71 -22.09 -7.11
N PRO A 95 -12.14 -21.53 -8.25
CA PRO A 95 -12.83 -22.30 -9.30
C PRO A 95 -11.93 -23.37 -9.95
N ALA A 96 -10.62 -23.13 -9.95
CA ALA A 96 -9.61 -24.04 -10.51
C ALA A 96 -9.15 -25.13 -9.53
N GLY A 97 -9.66 -25.16 -8.29
CA GLY A 97 -9.34 -26.20 -7.32
C GLY A 97 -7.88 -26.19 -6.83
N MET A 98 -7.24 -25.01 -6.75
CA MET A 98 -5.87 -24.85 -6.26
C MET A 98 -5.71 -25.43 -4.86
N THR A 99 -4.66 -26.20 -4.62
CA THR A 99 -4.38 -26.82 -3.31
C THR A 99 -3.52 -25.90 -2.44
N ALA A 100 -3.31 -26.26 -1.16
CA ALA A 100 -2.47 -25.47 -0.25
C ALA A 100 -1.05 -25.24 -0.81
N VAL A 101 -0.62 -23.97 -0.90
CA VAL A 101 0.72 -23.60 -1.40
C VAL A 101 1.79 -24.16 -0.46
N GLU A 102 2.77 -24.91 -0.97
CA GLU A 102 3.88 -25.48 -0.19
C GLU A 102 4.47 -24.49 0.85
N PRO A 103 4.77 -24.91 2.10
CA PRO A 103 5.20 -24.00 3.17
C PRO A 103 6.35 -23.05 2.84
N GLY A 104 7.43 -23.53 2.22
CA GLY A 104 8.58 -22.72 1.82
C GLY A 104 8.20 -21.66 0.79
N LEU A 105 7.40 -22.04 -0.21
CA LEU A 105 6.86 -21.13 -1.22
C LEU A 105 5.91 -20.09 -0.62
N ALA A 106 5.01 -20.51 0.28
CA ALA A 106 4.07 -19.61 0.95
C ALA A 106 4.81 -18.58 1.81
N PHE A 107 5.86 -19.02 2.52
CA PHE A 107 6.73 -18.14 3.30
C PHE A 107 7.45 -17.13 2.41
N ASN A 108 8.09 -17.61 1.34
CA ASN A 108 8.82 -16.74 0.41
C ASN A 108 7.91 -15.70 -0.22
N THR A 109 6.73 -16.11 -0.70
CA THR A 109 5.74 -15.22 -1.30
C THR A 109 5.23 -14.21 -0.27
N ALA A 110 4.88 -14.64 0.94
CA ALA A 110 4.39 -13.74 1.98
C ALA A 110 5.44 -12.70 2.37
N ALA A 111 6.70 -13.12 2.54
CA ALA A 111 7.81 -12.22 2.83
C ALA A 111 8.05 -11.24 1.68
N SER A 112 7.97 -11.72 0.44
CA SER A 112 8.24 -10.91 -0.73
C SER A 112 7.21 -9.79 -0.94
N PHE A 113 5.92 -10.10 -0.77
CA PHE A 113 4.86 -9.12 -0.91
C PHE A 113 4.82 -8.14 0.28
N MET A 114 5.05 -8.61 1.51
CA MET A 114 5.20 -7.74 2.68
C MET A 114 6.37 -6.75 2.51
N THR A 115 7.49 -7.20 1.94
CA THR A 115 8.66 -6.35 1.70
C THR A 115 8.56 -5.49 0.44
N ASN A 116 7.41 -5.47 -0.23
CA ASN A 116 7.18 -4.74 -1.49
C ASN A 116 8.16 -5.15 -2.62
N THR A 117 8.68 -6.38 -2.57
CA THR A 117 9.61 -6.92 -3.57
C THR A 117 8.85 -7.62 -4.68
N ASN A 118 7.77 -8.33 -4.33
CA ASN A 118 6.90 -9.05 -5.25
C ASN A 118 7.63 -10.06 -6.16
N TRP A 119 8.68 -10.67 -5.62
CA TRP A 119 9.34 -11.84 -6.19
C TRP A 119 8.37 -13.02 -6.30
N GLN A 120 8.39 -13.68 -7.45
CA GLN A 120 7.51 -14.81 -7.77
C GLN A 120 8.35 -15.92 -8.40
N ASN A 121 8.43 -17.05 -7.72
CA ASN A 121 9.01 -18.31 -8.21
C ASN A 121 7.94 -19.38 -8.45
N TYR A 122 6.73 -18.95 -8.81
CA TYR A 122 5.57 -19.78 -9.09
C TYR A 122 4.79 -19.23 -10.30
N GLY A 123 4.01 -20.08 -10.97
CA GLY A 123 3.07 -19.65 -12.00
C GLY A 123 1.77 -19.18 -11.35
N GLY A 124 1.41 -17.90 -11.51
CA GLY A 124 0.27 -17.29 -10.82
C GLY A 124 -1.05 -18.03 -11.08
N GLU A 125 -1.30 -18.36 -12.35
CA GLU A 125 -2.50 -19.03 -12.84
C GLU A 125 -2.56 -20.52 -12.48
N SER A 126 -1.42 -21.11 -12.11
CA SER A 126 -1.30 -22.53 -11.75
C SER A 126 -1.15 -22.79 -10.26
N THR A 127 -0.91 -21.74 -9.45
CA THR A 127 -0.56 -21.89 -8.03
C THR A 127 -1.49 -21.12 -7.10
N MET A 128 -1.98 -19.94 -7.49
CA MET A 128 -2.74 -19.05 -6.58
C MET A 128 -4.22 -18.98 -6.95
N SER A 129 -5.09 -19.28 -5.99
CA SER A 129 -6.54 -19.07 -6.13
C SER A 129 -6.89 -17.58 -6.24
N TYR A 130 -8.08 -17.27 -6.76
CA TYR A 130 -8.50 -15.88 -6.93
C TYR A 130 -8.60 -15.16 -5.59
N LEU A 131 -9.00 -15.85 -4.51
CA LEU A 131 -9.02 -15.26 -3.17
C LEU A 131 -7.62 -14.85 -2.71
N VAL A 132 -6.59 -15.68 -2.93
CA VAL A 132 -5.21 -15.34 -2.55
C VAL A 132 -4.73 -14.13 -3.32
N GLN A 133 -4.99 -14.07 -4.63
CA GLN A 133 -4.60 -12.94 -5.47
C GLN A 133 -5.29 -11.64 -5.03
N MET A 134 -6.61 -11.70 -4.76
CA MET A 134 -7.43 -10.54 -4.43
C MET A 134 -7.28 -10.08 -2.97
N ALA A 135 -7.45 -10.99 -2.00
CA ALA A 135 -7.48 -10.65 -0.58
C ALA A 135 -6.13 -10.83 0.13
N GLY A 136 -5.15 -11.47 -0.52
CA GLY A 136 -3.80 -11.63 -0.01
C GLY A 136 -2.80 -10.71 -0.70
N LEU A 137 -2.45 -11.04 -1.94
CA LEU A 137 -1.40 -10.38 -2.70
C LEU A 137 -1.72 -8.91 -2.98
N THR A 138 -2.94 -8.63 -3.45
CA THR A 138 -3.37 -7.24 -3.72
C THR A 138 -3.41 -6.42 -2.44
N VAL A 139 -3.89 -6.98 -1.32
CA VAL A 139 -3.85 -6.27 -0.03
C VAL A 139 -2.42 -5.92 0.36
N GLN A 140 -1.48 -6.85 0.23
CA GLN A 140 -0.07 -6.55 0.50
C GLN A 140 0.50 -5.48 -0.43
N ASN A 141 0.14 -5.45 -1.72
CA ASN A 141 0.58 -4.40 -2.64
C ASN A 141 0.18 -2.99 -2.18
N PHE A 142 -0.97 -2.86 -1.51
CA PHE A 142 -1.37 -1.59 -0.90
C PHE A 142 -0.58 -1.31 0.37
N LEU A 143 -0.55 -2.27 1.29
CA LEU A 143 -0.04 -2.08 2.64
C LEU A 143 1.49 -1.92 2.69
N SER A 144 2.22 -2.66 1.85
CA SER A 144 3.68 -2.57 1.77
C SER A 144 4.12 -1.25 1.13
N ALA A 145 3.43 -0.81 0.06
CA ALA A 145 3.64 0.51 -0.54
C ALA A 145 3.31 1.65 0.44
N ALA A 146 2.17 1.56 1.12
CA ALA A 146 1.77 2.54 2.13
C ALA A 146 2.75 2.59 3.31
N THR A 147 3.33 1.45 3.71
CA THR A 147 4.39 1.39 4.73
C THR A 147 5.60 2.21 4.27
N GLY A 148 6.07 2.03 3.03
CA GLY A 148 7.19 2.79 2.47
C GLY A 148 6.93 4.30 2.46
N VAL A 149 5.74 4.73 2.03
CA VAL A 149 5.34 6.14 2.06
C VAL A 149 5.29 6.67 3.50
N ALA A 150 4.72 5.91 4.44
CA ALA A 150 4.62 6.30 5.83
C ALA A 150 6.00 6.51 6.47
N ILE A 151 7.00 5.66 6.17
CA ILE A 151 8.39 5.86 6.62
C ILE A 151 8.96 7.15 6.03
N ALA A 152 8.77 7.39 4.72
CA ALA A 152 9.28 8.60 4.07
C ALA A 152 8.70 9.88 4.70
N ILE A 153 7.40 9.88 4.99
CA ILE A 153 6.72 10.99 5.68
C ILE A 153 7.26 11.17 7.10
N ALA A 154 7.43 10.09 7.85
CA ALA A 154 7.99 10.15 9.20
C ALA A 154 9.42 10.71 9.20
N LEU A 155 10.24 10.34 8.22
CA LEU A 155 11.59 10.86 8.04
C LEU A 155 11.58 12.36 7.70
N ILE A 156 10.71 12.79 6.77
CA ILE A 156 10.53 14.22 6.44
C ILE A 156 10.15 15.00 7.69
N ARG A 157 9.18 14.51 8.48
CA ARG A 157 8.77 15.14 9.75
C ARG A 157 9.90 15.20 10.77
N GLY A 158 10.76 14.19 10.81
CA GLY A 158 11.96 14.15 11.64
C GLY A 158 12.95 15.28 11.32
N PHE A 159 13.09 15.66 10.04
CA PHE A 159 13.91 16.80 9.64
C PHE A 159 13.26 18.17 9.88
N THR A 160 11.93 18.26 9.78
CA THR A 160 11.22 19.55 9.87
C THR A 160 10.83 19.96 11.29
N LYS A 161 10.66 19.01 12.23
CA LYS A 161 10.22 19.32 13.61
C LYS A 161 11.41 19.72 14.50
N LEU A 162 11.33 20.92 15.08
CA LEU A 162 12.38 21.52 15.92
C LEU A 162 12.67 20.79 17.24
N SER A 163 11.71 20.02 17.79
CA SER A 163 11.84 19.43 19.14
C SER A 163 12.04 17.91 19.18
N GLY A 164 12.03 17.21 18.05
CA GLY A 164 12.40 15.78 17.94
C GLY A 164 11.58 14.76 18.75
N LYS A 165 10.59 15.18 19.54
CA LYS A 165 9.87 14.28 20.47
C LYS A 165 8.90 13.32 19.77
N SER A 166 8.47 13.64 18.55
CA SER A 166 7.50 12.83 17.81
C SER A 166 7.64 12.96 16.30
N ILE A 167 7.26 11.91 15.56
CA ILE A 167 7.34 11.86 14.08
C ILE A 167 5.96 11.66 13.42
N GLY A 168 4.88 11.88 14.17
CA GLY A 168 3.50 11.66 13.72
C GLY A 168 2.95 10.35 14.27
N ASN A 169 2.07 9.67 13.53
CA ASN A 169 1.42 8.44 13.98
C ASN A 169 1.29 7.47 12.81
N PHE A 170 1.87 6.27 12.97
CA PHE A 170 1.93 5.27 11.92
C PHE A 170 0.54 4.86 11.40
N TRP A 171 -0.43 4.69 12.31
CA TRP A 171 -1.79 4.29 11.96
C TRP A 171 -2.51 5.36 11.13
N VAL A 172 -2.28 6.63 11.47
CA VAL A 172 -2.82 7.79 10.75
C VAL A 172 -2.21 7.86 9.35
N ASP A 173 -0.89 7.75 9.24
CA ASP A 173 -0.18 7.81 7.95
C ASP A 173 -0.54 6.64 7.04
N MET A 174 -0.61 5.42 7.59
CA MET A 174 -1.05 4.22 6.88
C MET A 174 -2.48 4.36 6.34
N THR A 175 -3.40 4.82 7.18
CA THR A 175 -4.80 5.02 6.80
C THR A 175 -4.93 6.08 5.72
N ARG A 176 -4.25 7.22 5.89
CA ARG A 176 -4.31 8.31 4.92
C ARG A 176 -3.69 7.94 3.59
N CYS A 177 -2.53 7.29 3.59
CA CYS A 177 -1.89 6.81 2.38
C CYS A 177 -2.80 5.83 1.63
N THR A 178 -3.42 4.88 2.35
CA THR A 178 -4.29 3.88 1.72
C THR A 178 -5.57 4.52 1.18
N LEU A 179 -6.28 5.30 1.99
CA LEU A 179 -7.59 5.85 1.62
C LEU A 179 -7.54 7.01 0.63
N TYR A 180 -6.61 7.95 0.81
CA TYR A 180 -6.59 9.19 0.04
C TYR A 180 -5.62 9.14 -1.15
N LEU A 181 -4.57 8.32 -1.09
CA LEU A 181 -3.57 8.26 -2.15
C LEU A 181 -3.74 7.01 -3.02
N LEU A 182 -3.59 5.82 -2.44
CA LEU A 182 -3.52 4.57 -3.20
C LEU A 182 -4.89 4.16 -3.75
N LEU A 183 -5.93 4.11 -2.89
CA LEU A 183 -7.25 3.62 -3.28
C LEU A 183 -7.89 4.43 -4.43
N PRO A 184 -7.93 5.78 -4.40
CA PRO A 184 -8.53 6.54 -5.49
C PRO A 184 -7.74 6.39 -6.79
N LEU A 185 -6.41 6.39 -6.70
CA LEU A 185 -5.53 6.22 -7.86
C LEU A 185 -5.72 4.85 -8.50
N TYR A 186 -5.70 3.78 -7.71
CA TYR A 186 -5.89 2.43 -8.23
C TYR A 186 -7.29 2.20 -8.77
N ILE A 187 -8.35 2.77 -8.19
CA ILE A 187 -9.70 2.70 -8.79
C ILE A 187 -9.70 3.29 -10.20
N VAL A 188 -9.12 4.49 -10.38
CA VAL A 188 -9.05 5.13 -11.70
C VAL A 188 -8.23 4.30 -12.68
N LEU A 189 -7.04 3.82 -12.27
CA LEU A 189 -6.18 3.01 -13.13
C LEU A 189 -6.82 1.68 -13.51
N THR A 190 -7.47 0.99 -12.57
CA THR A 190 -8.19 -0.25 -12.83
C THR A 190 -9.29 -0.05 -13.87
N LEU A 191 -10.08 1.02 -13.77
CA LEU A 191 -11.11 1.32 -14.78
C LEU A 191 -10.52 1.58 -16.17
N VAL A 192 -9.39 2.30 -16.23
CA VAL A 192 -8.68 2.52 -17.50
C VAL A 192 -8.15 1.20 -18.06
N TYR A 193 -7.58 0.33 -17.23
CA TYR A 193 -7.05 -0.96 -17.67
C TYR A 193 -8.15 -1.90 -18.17
N VAL A 194 -9.28 -1.95 -17.48
CA VAL A 194 -10.46 -2.70 -17.94
C VAL A 194 -10.96 -2.15 -19.27
N TYR A 195 -11.03 -0.83 -19.43
CA TYR A 195 -11.40 -0.20 -20.71
C TYR A 195 -10.43 -0.56 -21.85
N LEU A 196 -9.13 -0.72 -21.55
CA LEU A 196 -8.10 -1.13 -22.50
C LEU A 196 -8.04 -2.65 -22.71
N GLY A 197 -8.94 -3.43 -22.09
CA GLY A 197 -9.08 -4.87 -22.30
C GLY A 197 -8.23 -5.76 -21.39
N ILE A 198 -7.68 -5.22 -20.30
CA ILE A 198 -7.02 -6.03 -19.27
C ILE A 198 -8.10 -6.69 -18.40
N PRO A 199 -8.06 -8.02 -18.23
CA PRO A 199 -9.04 -8.77 -17.46
C PRO A 199 -8.97 -8.51 -15.95
#